data_AF-A0A7K2ZRJ5-F1
#
_entry.id   AF-A0A7K2ZRJ5-F1
#
_cell.length_a   1.000
_cell.length_b   1.000
_cell.length_c   1.000
_cell.angle_alpha   90.00
_cell.angle_beta   90.00
_cell.angle_gamma   90.00
#
_symmetry.space_group_name_H-M   'P 1'
#
loop_
_entity.id
_entity.type
_entity.pdbx_description
1 polymer ?
#
loop_
_entity_poly.entity_id
_entity_poly.type
_entity_poly.pdbx_seq_one_letter_code
_entity_poly.pdbx_strand_id
1 'polypeptide(L)'
;ALLLVRRYETTGDPALLDLAAAALRRDLDRCRAGDDGELLVVEGKRLMPYLGAGSAGIAAVIDAYLVHRPDPELEAKGRALLPAALSAFYVQPGLLRGSAGLLMHLAATPLCDEETRQRAIRLHTRLLAGHALAYEGGLAFAGEQLMRMSMDLATGTAGCLLALGSALDTAPGPPTTLPFLAAAPRAAHPGRASGPTDRLLQGS
;
A
#
# COMPACT_ATOMS: atom_id res chain seq x y z
N ALA A 1 11.60 0.93 -4.87
CA ALA A 1 11.38 -0.52 -5.13
C ALA A 1 10.11 -0.83 -5.93
N LEU A 2 8.92 -0.31 -5.57
CA LEU A 2 7.64 -0.69 -6.20
C LEU A 2 7.62 -0.60 -7.73
N LEU A 3 8.14 0.49 -8.28
CA LEU A 3 8.25 0.67 -9.74
C LEU A 3 8.99 -0.49 -10.41
N LEU A 4 10.06 -1.00 -9.80
CA LEU A 4 10.88 -2.08 -10.33
C LEU A 4 10.11 -3.41 -10.30
N VAL A 5 9.36 -3.67 -9.22
CA VAL A 5 8.46 -4.84 -9.12
C VAL A 5 7.40 -4.79 -10.22
N ARG A 6 6.73 -3.64 -10.41
CA ARG A 6 5.73 -3.49 -11.47
C ARG A 6 6.33 -3.57 -12.87
N ARG A 7 7.55 -3.07 -13.05
CA ARG A 7 8.24 -3.20 -14.34
C ARG A 7 8.57 -4.66 -14.64
N TYR A 8 9.05 -5.41 -13.65
CA TYR A 8 9.28 -6.85 -13.76
C TYR A 8 8.02 -7.61 -14.20
N GLU A 9 6.85 -7.29 -13.63
CA GLU A 9 5.58 -7.91 -14.03
C GLU A 9 5.26 -7.74 -15.52
N THR A 10 5.75 -6.66 -16.15
CA THR A 10 5.55 -6.39 -17.59
C THR A 10 6.65 -6.93 -18.48
N THR A 11 7.90 -7.04 -18.00
CA THR A 11 9.06 -7.39 -18.84
C THR A 11 9.59 -8.79 -18.59
N GLY A 12 9.37 -9.36 -17.40
CA GLY A 12 9.97 -10.60 -16.94
C GLY A 12 11.48 -10.51 -16.66
N ASP A 13 12.08 -9.31 -16.70
CA ASP A 13 13.54 -9.14 -16.51
C ASP A 13 13.94 -9.31 -15.03
N PRO A 14 14.63 -10.40 -14.64
CA PRO A 14 14.95 -10.69 -13.25
C PRO A 14 15.89 -9.68 -12.61
N ALA A 15 16.68 -8.93 -13.39
CA ALA A 15 17.56 -7.89 -12.86
C ALA A 15 16.76 -6.76 -12.15
N LEU A 16 15.50 -6.55 -12.56
CA LEU A 16 14.61 -5.59 -11.91
C LEU A 16 14.24 -6.02 -10.48
N LEU A 17 14.11 -7.33 -10.22
CA LEU A 17 13.89 -7.83 -8.86
C LEU A 17 15.15 -7.67 -8.00
N ASP A 18 16.34 -7.84 -8.57
CA ASP A 18 17.60 -7.58 -7.84
C ASP A 18 17.70 -6.11 -7.43
N LEU A 19 17.37 -5.20 -8.36
CA LEU A 19 17.29 -3.77 -8.08
C LEU A 19 16.19 -3.44 -7.06
N ALA A 20 15.04 -4.11 -7.11
CA ALA A 20 13.94 -3.92 -6.17
C ALA A 20 14.37 -4.31 -4.75
N ALA A 21 15.02 -5.47 -4.60
CA ALA A 21 15.54 -5.95 -3.33
C ALA A 21 16.63 -5.01 -2.77
N ALA A 22 17.55 -4.54 -3.62
CA ALA A 22 18.57 -3.57 -3.24
C ALA A 22 17.96 -2.21 -2.82
N ALA A 23 16.88 -1.78 -3.46
CA ALA A 23 16.16 -0.56 -3.06
C ALA A 23 15.44 -0.75 -1.72
N LEU A 24 14.77 -1.89 -1.50
CA LEU A 24 14.13 -2.21 -0.22
C LEU A 24 15.14 -2.23 0.94
N ARG A 25 16.29 -2.88 0.76
CA ARG A 25 17.35 -2.89 1.78
C ARG A 25 17.83 -1.48 2.12
N ARG A 26 18.02 -0.60 1.12
CA ARG A 26 18.37 0.81 1.37
C ARG A 26 17.26 1.58 2.10
N ASP A 27 16.00 1.31 1.79
CA ASP A 27 14.87 1.92 2.50
C ASP A 27 14.86 1.45 3.97
N LEU A 28 15.15 0.17 4.23
CA LEU A 28 15.24 -0.43 5.56
C LEU A 28 16.46 0.04 6.35
N ASP A 29 17.59 0.35 5.71
CA ASP A 29 18.79 0.92 6.36
C ASP A 29 18.51 2.29 7.01
N ARG A 30 17.45 2.96 6.56
CA ARG A 30 17.00 4.25 7.11
C ARG A 30 16.03 4.09 8.28
N CYS A 31 15.58 2.87 8.55
CA CYS A 31 14.73 2.59 9.69
C CYS A 31 15.57 2.43 10.97
N ARG A 32 14.94 2.69 12.11
CA ARG A 32 15.52 2.46 13.43
C ARG A 32 14.76 1.33 14.12
N ALA A 33 15.48 0.51 14.88
CA ALA A 33 14.85 -0.40 15.81
C ALA A 33 14.22 0.41 16.95
N GLY A 34 12.99 0.07 17.30
CA GLY A 34 12.39 0.49 18.56
C GLY A 34 12.76 -0.47 19.69
N ASP A 35 12.17 -0.26 20.86
CA ASP A 35 12.58 -0.92 22.10
C ASP A 35 12.12 -2.39 22.15
N ASP A 36 11.07 -2.74 21.41
CA ASP A 36 10.44 -4.07 21.39
C ASP A 36 10.66 -4.81 20.05
N GLY A 37 11.68 -4.42 19.30
CA GLY A 37 12.08 -5.05 18.04
C GLY A 37 11.29 -4.58 16.81
N GLU A 38 10.44 -3.58 16.96
CA GLU A 38 9.78 -2.91 15.84
C GLU A 38 10.78 -2.14 14.97
N LEU A 39 10.47 -2.02 13.69
CA LEU A 39 11.24 -1.27 12.72
C LEU A 39 10.47 0.00 12.33
N LEU A 40 11.13 1.14 12.47
CA LEU A 40 10.47 2.44 12.43
C LEU A 40 11.17 3.36 11.44
N VAL A 41 10.42 3.92 10.49
CA VAL A 41 10.90 5.09 9.74
C VAL A 41 10.83 6.31 10.66
N VAL A 42 11.95 7.01 10.83
CA VAL A 42 12.04 8.20 11.69
C VAL A 42 12.50 9.40 10.87
N GLU A 43 11.71 10.48 10.87
CA GLU A 43 12.04 11.76 10.26
C GLU A 43 12.30 12.81 11.35
N GLY A 44 13.58 13.09 11.61
CA GLY A 44 14.00 13.91 12.74
C GLY A 44 13.62 13.27 14.07
N LYS A 45 12.57 13.79 14.71
CA LYS A 45 11.99 13.27 15.97
C LYS A 45 10.62 12.59 15.78
N ARG A 46 10.13 12.49 14.55
CA ARG A 46 8.79 11.98 14.24
C ARG A 46 8.87 10.54 13.78
N LEU A 47 8.06 9.67 14.40
CA LEU A 47 7.74 8.38 13.81
C LEU A 47 6.89 8.59 12.56
N MET A 48 7.24 7.90 11.49
CA MET A 48 6.55 7.95 10.21
C MET A 48 5.94 6.57 9.90
N PRO A 49 4.72 6.29 10.37
CA PRO A 49 4.09 4.98 10.14
C PRO A 49 3.40 4.89 8.76
N TYR A 50 3.19 6.03 8.11
CA TYR A 50 2.21 6.17 7.04
C TYR A 50 2.59 5.51 5.70
N LEU A 51 1.56 5.23 4.90
CA LEU A 51 1.69 4.58 3.59
C LEU A 51 2.54 5.39 2.58
N GLY A 52 2.40 6.71 2.55
CA GLY A 52 3.04 7.55 1.52
C GLY A 52 4.50 7.92 1.80
N ALA A 53 4.96 7.83 3.05
CA ALA A 53 6.31 8.26 3.43
C ALA A 53 6.77 7.63 4.76
N GLY A 54 6.48 6.34 4.98
CA GLY A 54 6.69 5.69 6.27
C GLY A 54 6.70 4.17 6.24
N SER A 55 6.72 3.56 7.43
CA SER A 55 6.88 2.11 7.63
C SER A 55 5.85 1.28 6.85
N ALA A 56 4.57 1.66 6.85
CA ALA A 56 3.53 0.94 6.10
C ALA A 56 3.76 0.97 4.58
N GLY A 57 4.37 2.05 4.06
CA GLY A 57 4.75 2.13 2.65
C GLY A 57 5.83 1.12 2.29
N ILE A 58 6.87 1.00 3.12
CA ILE A 58 7.93 0.00 2.91
C ILE A 58 7.37 -1.41 3.02
N ALA A 59 6.55 -1.68 4.05
CA ALA A 59 5.93 -2.98 4.27
C ALA A 59 5.04 -3.41 3.09
N ALA A 60 4.22 -2.50 2.54
CA ALA A 60 3.40 -2.79 1.35
C ALA A 60 4.24 -3.16 0.11
N VAL A 61 5.43 -2.58 -0.04
CA VAL A 61 6.33 -2.92 -1.15
C VAL A 61 7.09 -4.23 -0.92
N ILE A 62 7.38 -4.57 0.35
CA ILE A 62 7.88 -5.89 0.72
C ILE A 62 6.85 -6.96 0.35
N ASP A 63 5.58 -6.77 0.72
CA ASP A 63 4.49 -7.68 0.36
C ASP A 63 4.45 -7.91 -1.16
N ALA A 64 4.50 -6.83 -1.95
CA ALA A 64 4.49 -6.90 -3.41
C ALA A 64 5.72 -7.62 -3.99
N TYR A 65 6.90 -7.45 -3.38
CA TYR A 65 8.12 -8.14 -3.82
C TYR A 65 8.08 -9.65 -3.52
N LEU A 66 7.61 -10.02 -2.32
CA LEU A 66 7.58 -11.42 -1.86
C LEU A 66 6.64 -12.32 -2.67
N VAL A 67 5.65 -11.74 -3.38
CA VAL A 67 4.83 -12.46 -4.37
C VAL A 67 5.68 -13.09 -5.47
N HIS A 68 6.80 -12.46 -5.83
CA HIS A 68 7.63 -12.88 -6.97
C HIS A 68 8.89 -13.64 -6.56
N ARG A 69 9.46 -13.31 -5.40
CA ARG A 69 10.70 -13.94 -4.91
C ARG A 69 10.70 -14.06 -3.39
N PRO A 70 10.77 -15.29 -2.84
CA PRO A 70 10.96 -15.50 -1.41
C PRO A 70 12.27 -14.84 -0.94
N ASP A 71 12.20 -14.14 0.18
CA ASP A 71 13.36 -13.50 0.83
C ASP A 71 13.09 -13.46 2.35
N PRO A 72 13.63 -14.42 3.12
CA PRO A 72 13.36 -14.52 4.55
C PRO A 72 13.77 -13.29 5.36
N GLU A 73 14.80 -12.56 4.90
CA GLU A 73 15.26 -11.33 5.55
C GLU A 73 14.20 -10.23 5.37
N LEU A 74 13.74 -10.00 4.14
CA LEU A 74 12.70 -9.01 3.86
C LEU A 74 11.37 -9.39 4.53
N GLU A 75 11.02 -10.66 4.57
CA GLU A 75 9.83 -11.15 5.28
C GLU A 75 9.88 -10.83 6.78
N ALA A 76 11.01 -11.09 7.43
CA ALA A 76 11.22 -10.75 8.84
C ALA A 76 11.14 -9.23 9.07
N LYS A 77 11.76 -8.42 8.20
CA LYS A 77 11.70 -6.96 8.27
C LYS A 77 10.29 -6.41 8.01
N GLY A 78 9.54 -7.03 7.10
CA GLY A 78 8.14 -6.71 6.83
C GLY A 78 7.26 -6.88 8.07
N ARG A 79 7.42 -8.01 8.79
CA ARG A 79 6.74 -8.22 10.08
C ARG A 79 7.14 -7.19 11.13
N ALA A 80 8.43 -6.84 11.22
CA ALA A 80 8.92 -5.85 12.16
C ALA A 80 8.39 -4.43 11.91
N LEU A 81 7.92 -4.11 10.69
CA LEU A 81 7.32 -2.81 10.38
C LEU A 81 5.85 -2.68 10.82
N LEU A 82 5.14 -3.80 11.03
CA LEU A 82 3.71 -3.80 11.36
C LEU A 82 3.35 -3.07 12.66
N PRO A 83 4.12 -3.19 13.77
CA PRO A 83 3.80 -2.50 15.03
C PRO A 83 3.69 -0.98 14.89
N ALA A 84 4.42 -0.36 13.96
CA ALA A 84 4.33 1.08 13.69
C ALA A 84 2.92 1.53 13.27
N ALA A 85 2.11 0.61 12.73
CA ALA A 85 0.76 0.86 12.26
C ALA A 85 -0.34 0.49 13.29
N LEU A 86 0.03 0.03 14.49
CA LEU A 86 -0.90 -0.45 15.53
C LEU A 86 -1.12 0.51 16.71
N SER A 87 -0.61 1.75 16.65
CA SER A 87 -0.90 2.78 17.65
C SER A 87 -2.41 3.04 17.79
N ALA A 88 -2.85 3.28 19.03
CA ALA A 88 -4.23 3.64 19.34
C ALA A 88 -4.59 5.08 18.91
N PHE A 89 -3.63 5.86 18.43
CA PHE A 89 -3.83 7.27 18.08
C PHE A 89 -3.06 7.67 16.81
N TYR A 90 -3.79 8.30 15.89
CA TYR A 90 -3.26 9.01 14.72
C TYR A 90 -4.07 10.29 14.51
N VAL A 91 -3.39 11.38 14.14
CA VAL A 91 -4.04 12.71 14.00
C VAL A 91 -4.84 12.83 12.71
N GLN A 92 -4.37 12.22 11.63
CA GLN A 92 -4.91 12.46 10.29
C GLN A 92 -5.63 11.21 9.77
N PRO A 93 -6.79 11.36 9.10
CA PRO A 93 -7.54 10.23 8.55
C PRO A 93 -7.03 9.81 7.16
N GLY A 94 -6.30 10.67 6.45
CA GLY A 94 -5.99 10.52 5.02
C GLY A 94 -5.23 9.24 4.63
N LEU A 95 -5.24 8.95 3.33
CA LEU A 95 -4.66 7.72 2.78
C LEU A 95 -3.12 7.71 2.82
N LEU A 96 -2.47 8.79 2.36
CA LEU A 96 -1.00 8.80 2.27
C LEU A 96 -0.33 9.12 3.60
N ARG A 97 -0.97 9.93 4.43
CA ARG A 97 -0.44 10.44 5.70
C ARG A 97 -1.47 10.33 6.83
N GLY A 98 -2.13 9.18 6.96
CA GLY A 98 -3.14 8.99 8.00
C GLY A 98 -3.58 7.55 8.21
N SER A 99 -4.57 7.37 9.08
CA SER A 99 -5.07 6.05 9.50
C SER A 99 -5.73 5.25 8.39
N ALA A 100 -6.29 5.88 7.34
CA ALA A 100 -6.84 5.16 6.19
C ALA A 100 -5.77 4.34 5.45
N GLY A 101 -4.57 4.88 5.26
CA GLY A 101 -3.46 4.13 4.64
C GLY A 101 -3.01 2.93 5.47
N LEU A 102 -3.02 3.10 6.79
CA LEU A 102 -2.67 2.04 7.74
C LEU A 102 -3.71 0.93 7.73
N LEU A 103 -5.00 1.29 7.77
CA LEU A 103 -6.11 0.36 7.62
C LEU A 103 -5.98 -0.47 6.35
N MET A 104 -5.77 0.20 5.21
CA MET A 104 -5.68 -0.47 3.92
C MET A 104 -4.51 -1.48 3.88
N HIS A 105 -3.34 -1.10 4.38
CA HIS A 105 -2.20 -2.01 4.41
C HIS A 105 -2.43 -3.19 5.37
N LEU A 106 -2.88 -2.93 6.60
CA LEU A 106 -3.10 -3.96 7.61
C LEU A 106 -4.20 -4.95 7.19
N ALA A 107 -5.24 -4.48 6.50
CA ALA A 107 -6.27 -5.36 5.96
C ALA A 107 -5.73 -6.31 4.88
N ALA A 108 -4.74 -5.89 4.09
CA ALA A 108 -4.28 -6.62 2.92
C ALA A 108 -2.99 -7.45 3.13
N THR A 109 -2.11 -7.07 4.06
CA THR A 109 -0.77 -7.68 4.15
C THR A 109 -0.84 -9.17 4.54
N PRO A 110 -0.14 -10.08 3.83
CA PRO A 110 -0.07 -11.49 4.19
C PRO A 110 0.84 -11.75 5.42
N LEU A 111 1.62 -10.75 5.85
CA LEU A 111 2.55 -10.88 6.97
C LEU A 111 1.89 -10.65 8.33
N CYS A 112 0.64 -10.16 8.35
CA CYS A 112 -0.16 -9.99 9.56
C CYS A 112 -0.99 -11.25 9.83
N ASP A 113 -0.96 -11.74 11.07
CA ASP A 113 -1.88 -12.80 11.48
C ASP A 113 -3.33 -12.30 11.54
N GLU A 114 -4.28 -13.22 11.48
CA GLU A 114 -5.70 -12.90 11.35
C GLU A 114 -6.27 -12.20 12.60
N GLU A 115 -5.81 -12.56 13.80
CA GLU A 115 -6.30 -11.93 15.03
C GLU A 115 -5.88 -10.46 15.08
N THR A 116 -4.60 -10.20 14.82
CA THR A 116 -4.05 -8.85 14.75
C THR A 116 -4.71 -8.04 13.65
N ARG A 117 -4.96 -8.64 12.46
CA ARG A 117 -5.67 -8.01 11.34
C ARG A 117 -7.05 -7.55 11.76
N GLN A 118 -7.84 -8.43 12.35
CA GLN A 118 -9.21 -8.10 12.77
C GLN A 118 -9.23 -7.03 13.87
N ARG A 119 -8.26 -7.05 14.80
CA ARG A 119 -8.09 -6.00 15.79
C ARG A 119 -7.73 -4.65 15.15
N ALA A 120 -6.81 -4.65 14.20
CA ALA A 120 -6.41 -3.47 13.45
C ALA A 120 -7.58 -2.86 12.67
N ILE A 121 -8.35 -3.69 11.95
CA ILE A 121 -9.53 -3.24 11.20
C ILE A 121 -10.52 -2.54 12.13
N ARG A 122 -10.84 -3.15 13.29
CA ARG A 122 -11.74 -2.53 14.29
C ARG A 122 -11.18 -1.22 14.84
N LEU A 123 -9.89 -1.17 15.15
CA LEU A 123 -9.23 0.02 15.68
C LEU A 123 -9.30 1.17 14.68
N HIS A 124 -8.82 0.95 13.46
CA HIS A 124 -8.73 2.02 12.45
C HIS A 124 -10.10 2.45 11.93
N THR A 125 -11.07 1.54 11.85
CA THR A 125 -12.46 1.91 11.54
C THR A 125 -13.03 2.86 12.59
N ARG A 126 -12.77 2.62 13.88
CA ARG A 126 -13.18 3.53 14.96
C ARG A 126 -12.46 4.88 14.89
N LEU A 127 -11.16 4.88 14.58
CA LEU A 127 -10.41 6.13 14.39
C LEU A 127 -10.99 6.96 13.24
N LEU A 128 -11.25 6.33 12.09
CA LEU A 128 -11.88 7.01 10.95
C LEU A 128 -13.29 7.51 11.30
N ALA A 129 -14.10 6.73 12.02
CA ALA A 129 -15.41 7.18 12.48
C ALA A 129 -15.33 8.46 13.34
N GLY A 130 -14.26 8.63 14.13
CA GLY A 130 -14.02 9.86 14.90
C GLY A 130 -13.66 11.09 14.06
N HIS A 131 -13.24 10.90 12.80
CA HIS A 131 -12.93 11.99 11.86
C HIS A 131 -14.05 12.25 10.85
N ALA A 132 -15.09 11.42 10.83
CA ALA A 132 -16.15 11.49 9.83
C ALA A 132 -17.10 12.66 10.11
N LEU A 133 -17.45 13.39 9.06
CA LEU A 133 -18.41 14.49 9.08
C LEU A 133 -19.60 14.13 8.17
N ALA A 134 -20.82 14.47 8.61
CA ALA A 134 -21.98 14.45 7.73
C ALA A 134 -21.93 15.68 6.80
N TYR A 135 -21.98 15.47 5.50
CA TYR A 135 -21.93 16.54 4.50
C TYR A 135 -22.76 16.15 3.28
N GLU A 136 -23.72 16.99 2.88
CA GLU A 136 -24.57 16.79 1.69
C GLU A 136 -25.22 15.39 1.63
N GLY A 137 -25.68 14.87 2.78
CA GLY A 137 -26.29 13.54 2.89
C GLY A 137 -25.31 12.37 2.82
N GLY A 138 -24.00 12.63 2.74
CA GLY A 138 -22.94 11.63 2.73
C GLY A 138 -21.90 11.82 3.84
N LEU A 139 -20.81 11.06 3.73
CA LEU A 139 -19.64 11.15 4.61
C LEU A 139 -18.57 12.03 3.97
N ALA A 140 -17.98 12.90 4.77
CA ALA A 140 -16.82 13.72 4.40
C ALA A 140 -15.73 13.64 5.46
N PHE A 141 -14.49 13.86 5.03
CA PHE A 141 -13.32 13.92 5.89
C PHE A 141 -12.55 15.22 5.64
N ALA A 142 -11.92 15.73 6.70
CA ALA A 142 -10.96 16.81 6.56
C ALA A 142 -9.67 16.29 5.91
N GLY A 143 -9.07 17.12 5.06
CA GLY A 143 -7.82 16.82 4.38
C GLY A 143 -6.58 17.12 5.24
N GLU A 144 -5.52 17.56 4.58
CA GLU A 144 -4.26 17.91 5.22
C GLU A 144 -4.46 18.90 6.40
N GLN A 145 -3.77 18.64 7.51
CA GLN A 145 -3.87 19.39 8.77
C GLN A 145 -5.28 19.54 9.39
N LEU A 146 -6.29 18.83 8.87
CA LEU A 146 -7.69 18.94 9.31
C LEU A 146 -8.30 20.36 9.14
N MET A 147 -7.69 21.21 8.32
CA MET A 147 -8.08 22.63 8.20
C MET A 147 -9.29 22.87 7.30
N ARG A 148 -9.55 21.95 6.35
CA ARG A 148 -10.67 22.01 5.42
C ARG A 148 -11.12 20.62 5.00
N MET A 149 -12.38 20.49 4.60
CA MET A 149 -12.85 19.28 3.92
C MET A 149 -12.08 19.05 2.61
N SER A 150 -11.83 17.79 2.29
CA SER A 150 -11.26 17.40 1.01
C SER A 150 -11.90 16.13 0.49
N MET A 151 -12.12 16.06 -0.82
CA MET A 151 -12.67 14.88 -1.51
C MET A 151 -11.60 14.11 -2.28
N ASP A 152 -10.34 14.52 -2.19
CA ASP A 152 -9.25 13.88 -2.93
C ASP A 152 -8.85 12.52 -2.35
N LEU A 153 -8.10 11.76 -3.15
CA LEU A 153 -7.64 10.42 -2.83
C LEU A 153 -6.54 10.40 -1.76
N ALA A 154 -5.61 11.36 -1.79
CA ALA A 154 -4.39 11.31 -1.00
C ALA A 154 -4.64 11.68 0.48
N THR A 155 -5.48 12.68 0.71
CA THR A 155 -5.69 13.30 2.01
C THR A 155 -7.15 13.27 2.45
N GLY A 156 -8.10 13.17 1.51
CA GLY A 156 -9.51 13.41 1.76
C GLY A 156 -10.42 12.17 1.76
N THR A 157 -11.72 12.45 1.58
CA THR A 157 -12.82 11.49 1.65
C THR A 157 -12.64 10.28 0.73
N ALA A 158 -12.21 10.48 -0.53
CA ALA A 158 -12.05 9.37 -1.46
C ALA A 158 -11.04 8.34 -0.96
N GLY A 159 -9.93 8.78 -0.37
CA GLY A 159 -8.94 7.89 0.25
C GLY A 159 -9.47 7.13 1.46
N CYS A 160 -10.24 7.81 2.31
CA CYS A 160 -10.84 7.20 3.50
C CYS A 160 -11.88 6.13 3.12
N LEU A 161 -12.76 6.44 2.16
CA LEU A 161 -13.76 5.50 1.66
C LEU A 161 -13.13 4.32 0.93
N LEU A 162 -12.05 4.55 0.17
CA LEU A 162 -11.29 3.47 -0.47
C LEU A 162 -10.70 2.51 0.58
N ALA A 163 -10.11 3.03 1.65
CA ALA A 163 -9.58 2.21 2.74
C ALA A 163 -10.67 1.41 3.47
N LEU A 164 -11.79 2.05 3.81
CA LEU A 164 -12.94 1.39 4.43
C LEU A 164 -13.51 0.29 3.54
N GLY A 165 -13.73 0.58 2.26
CA GLY A 165 -14.21 -0.40 1.29
C GLY A 165 -13.25 -1.58 1.09
N SER A 166 -11.94 -1.31 1.11
CA SER A 166 -10.92 -2.36 1.01
C SER A 166 -10.88 -3.30 2.23
N ALA A 167 -11.17 -2.78 3.42
CA ALA A 167 -11.01 -3.51 4.67
C ALA A 167 -12.27 -4.22 5.16
N LEU A 168 -13.46 -3.72 4.79
CA LEU A 168 -14.72 -4.24 5.28
C LEU A 168 -15.41 -5.21 4.30
N ASP A 169 -14.83 -5.40 3.11
CA ASP A 169 -15.32 -6.29 2.05
C ASP A 169 -16.85 -6.16 1.81
N THR A 170 -17.32 -4.91 1.77
CA THR A 170 -18.76 -4.59 1.90
C THR A 170 -19.55 -4.71 0.60
N ALA A 171 -18.92 -4.97 -0.54
CA ALA A 171 -19.59 -4.92 -1.84
C ALA A 171 -19.28 -6.14 -2.71
N PRO A 172 -20.30 -6.78 -3.33
CA PRO A 172 -20.06 -7.79 -4.35
C PRO A 172 -19.35 -7.14 -5.55
N GLY A 173 -18.12 -7.58 -5.83
CA GLY A 173 -17.30 -7.02 -6.90
C GLY A 173 -15.82 -7.38 -6.76
N PRO A 174 -14.95 -6.88 -7.66
CA PRO A 174 -13.51 -7.00 -7.50
C PRO A 174 -13.05 -6.27 -6.24
N PRO A 175 -11.97 -6.75 -5.58
CA PRO A 175 -11.47 -6.14 -4.36
C PRO A 175 -11.14 -4.65 -4.58
N THR A 176 -11.61 -3.82 -3.66
CA THR A 176 -11.38 -2.37 -3.68
C THR A 176 -9.93 -2.10 -3.27
N THR A 177 -9.07 -1.71 -4.20
CA THR A 177 -7.64 -1.53 -3.92
C THR A 177 -7.03 -0.33 -4.66
N LEU A 178 -5.86 0.11 -4.21
CA LEU A 178 -5.07 1.09 -4.94
C LEU A 178 -4.35 0.45 -6.14
N PRO A 179 -4.40 1.09 -7.32
CA PRO A 179 -3.57 0.71 -8.45
C PRO A 179 -2.11 0.60 -8.04
N PHE A 180 -1.43 -0.44 -8.53
CA PHE A 180 -0.02 -0.72 -8.27
C PHE A 180 0.37 -1.06 -6.84
N LEU A 181 -0.51 -0.95 -5.84
CA LEU A 181 -0.24 -1.35 -4.46
C LEU A 181 -0.82 -2.72 -4.13
N ALA A 182 -2.00 -3.06 -4.64
CA ALA A 182 -2.46 -4.44 -4.59
C ALA A 182 -1.56 -5.35 -5.43
N ALA A 183 -1.25 -6.55 -4.94
CA ALA A 183 -0.74 -7.61 -5.79
C ALA A 183 -1.75 -7.79 -6.93
N ALA A 184 -1.42 -7.31 -8.14
CA ALA A 184 -2.35 -7.35 -9.25
C ALA A 184 -2.71 -8.82 -9.51
N PRO A 185 -4.01 -9.16 -9.68
CA PRO A 185 -4.35 -10.40 -10.34
C PRO A 185 -3.63 -10.38 -11.68
N ARG A 186 -2.86 -11.42 -11.96
CA ARG A 186 -2.03 -11.59 -13.15
C ARG A 186 -2.85 -11.26 -14.39
N ALA A 187 -2.72 -10.03 -14.92
CA ALA A 187 -3.31 -9.70 -16.21
C ALA A 187 -2.62 -10.60 -17.24
N ALA A 188 -3.40 -11.45 -17.90
CA ALA A 188 -2.91 -12.22 -19.04
C ALA A 188 -2.23 -11.24 -20.00
N HIS A 189 -1.00 -11.59 -20.40
CA HIS A 189 -0.18 -10.77 -21.30
C HIS A 189 -1.03 -10.23 -22.46
N PRO A 190 -1.11 -8.91 -22.69
CA PRO A 190 -1.47 -8.44 -24.02
C PRO A 190 -0.35 -8.89 -24.96
N GLY A 191 -0.72 -9.66 -25.97
CA GLY A 191 0.19 -10.35 -26.86
C GLY A 191 1.30 -9.45 -27.41
N ARG A 192 2.44 -10.09 -27.68
CA ARG A 192 3.57 -9.53 -28.46
C ARG A 192 3.07 -8.64 -29.60
N ALA A 193 3.62 -7.42 -29.64
CA ALA A 193 3.50 -6.52 -30.77
C ALA A 193 4.04 -7.15 -32.07
N SER A 194 3.29 -6.89 -33.14
CA SER A 194 3.69 -6.69 -34.53
C SER A 194 5.05 -7.24 -34.99
N GLY A 195 5.00 -8.26 -35.86
CA GLY A 195 6.03 -8.59 -36.85
C GLY A 195 5.60 -8.20 -38.26
N PRO A 196 6.51 -8.18 -39.25
CA PRO A 196 6.59 -7.13 -40.27
C PRO A 196 5.57 -7.25 -41.40
N THR A 197 5.25 -6.08 -41.97
CA THR A 197 4.72 -5.91 -43.31
C THR A 197 5.60 -6.64 -44.33
N ASP A 198 5.07 -7.70 -44.94
CA ASP A 198 5.61 -8.22 -46.17
C ASP A 198 4.64 -7.93 -47.31
N ARG A 199 5.01 -6.93 -48.12
CA ARG A 199 4.44 -6.73 -49.45
C ARG A 199 4.99 -7.85 -50.32
N LEU A 200 4.13 -8.71 -50.81
CA LEU A 200 4.39 -9.40 -52.08
C LEU A 200 3.23 -9.17 -53.05
N LEU A 201 3.59 -8.43 -54.08
CA LEU A 201 3.00 -8.37 -55.41
C LEU A 201 2.62 -9.75 -55.95
N GLN A 202 1.45 -9.85 -56.56
CA GLN A 202 1.11 -10.58 -57.80
C GLN A 202 -0.41 -10.41 -57.99
N GLY A 203 -1.00 -9.98 -59.10
CA GLY A 203 -0.51 -9.96 -60.48
C GLY A 203 -1.26 -11.02 -61.29
N SER A 204 -2.51 -10.73 -61.69
CA SER A 204 -3.25 -11.12 -62.92
C SER A 204 -4.75 -11.20 -62.65
#